data_AF-A0A928C5S7-F1
#
_entry.id   AF-A0A928C5S7-F1
#
_cell.length_a   1.000
_cell.length_b   1.000
_cell.length_c   1.000
_cell.angle_alpha   90.00
_cell.angle_beta   90.00
_cell.angle_gamma   90.00
#
_symmetry.space_group_name_H-M   'P 1'
#
loop_
_entity.id
_entity.type
_entity.pdbx_description
1 polymer ?
#
loop_
_entity_poly.entity_id
_entity_poly.type
_entity_poly.pdbx_seq_one_letter_code
_entity_poly.pdbx_strand_id
1 'polypeptide(L)'
;MQILNFIMALVECPECKKQVSNTAKVCPACGYKLNTEMVKKRNKVIKRSILFALIMAVVVGLPIYISYEKERQEEARISWERYLEEIGKPQSYLEVHYVLNGTDRCWEPIDFVALRIRVTSDELNNVPFKESKTYINWTDYARRKK
;
A
#
# COMPACT_ATOMS: atom_id res chain seq x y z
N MET A 1 30.02 -8.19 -11.30
CA MET A 1 29.28 -8.37 -12.56
C MET A 1 29.83 -9.61 -13.25
N GLN A 2 29.47 -10.79 -12.73
CA GLN A 2 29.86 -12.06 -13.34
C GLN A 2 28.95 -12.30 -14.54
N ILE A 3 29.57 -12.32 -15.71
CA ILE A 3 28.94 -12.68 -16.97
C ILE A 3 28.41 -14.10 -16.80
N LEU A 4 27.09 -14.23 -16.69
CA LEU A 4 26.37 -15.49 -16.77
C LEU A 4 26.73 -16.11 -18.12
N ASN A 5 27.60 -17.12 -18.08
CA ASN A 5 27.78 -18.07 -19.16
C ASN A 5 26.39 -18.60 -19.51
N PHE A 6 25.85 -18.12 -20.63
CA PHE A 6 24.77 -18.77 -21.36
C PHE A 6 25.31 -20.15 -21.76
N ILE A 7 25.13 -21.14 -20.89
CA ILE A 7 25.19 -22.52 -21.32
C ILE A 7 24.01 -22.66 -22.27
N MET A 8 24.29 -22.59 -23.56
CA MET A 8 23.37 -23.04 -24.58
C MET A 8 22.96 -24.45 -24.18
N ALA A 9 21.68 -24.64 -23.86
CA ALA A 9 21.16 -25.98 -23.63
C ALA A 9 21.09 -26.67 -24.99
N LEU A 10 22.19 -27.32 -25.39
CA LEU A 10 22.22 -28.21 -26.53
C LEU A 10 21.55 -29.52 -26.09
N VAL A 11 20.67 -30.02 -26.94
CA VAL A 11 20.05 -31.33 -26.81
C VAL A 11 20.65 -32.27 -27.84
N GLU A 12 20.73 -33.56 -27.53
CA GLU A 12 21.21 -34.56 -28.48
C GLU A 12 20.10 -34.93 -29.47
N CYS A 13 20.41 -34.99 -30.76
CA CYS A 13 19.47 -35.48 -31.75
C CYS A 13 19.25 -36.99 -31.56
N PRO A 14 18.00 -37.48 -31.39
CA PRO A 14 17.75 -38.91 -31.16
C PRO A 14 18.04 -39.80 -32.37
N GLU A 15 18.23 -39.21 -33.56
CA GLU A 15 18.47 -39.93 -34.80
C GLU A 15 19.97 -39.96 -35.14
N CYS A 16 20.61 -38.79 -35.28
CA CYS A 16 22.02 -38.72 -35.70
C CYS A 16 23.03 -38.50 -34.56
N LYS A 17 22.55 -38.40 -33.30
CA LYS A 17 23.36 -38.20 -32.08
C LYS A 17 24.24 -36.95 -32.05
N LYS A 18 24.07 -36.03 -32.99
CA LYS A 18 24.75 -34.73 -32.98
C LYS A 18 24.06 -33.78 -32.01
N GLN A 19 24.86 -32.92 -31.38
CA GLN A 19 24.33 -31.87 -30.51
C GLN A 19 23.67 -30.75 -31.33
N VAL A 20 22.47 -30.37 -30.92
CA VAL A 20 21.63 -29.37 -31.59
C VAL A 20 21.01 -28.44 -30.56
N SER A 21 20.78 -27.17 -30.93
CA SER A 21 20.16 -26.21 -30.02
C SER A 21 18.78 -26.69 -29.54
N ASN A 22 18.46 -26.54 -28.26
CA ASN A 22 17.12 -26.81 -27.72
C ASN A 22 16.00 -25.93 -28.33
N THR A 23 16.35 -24.90 -29.10
CA THR A 23 15.40 -24.06 -29.85
C THR A 23 15.21 -24.52 -31.30
N ALA A 24 16.05 -25.44 -31.81
CA ALA A 24 15.95 -25.91 -33.19
C ALA A 24 14.68 -26.74 -33.38
N LYS A 25 13.86 -26.42 -34.40
CA LYS A 25 12.67 -27.21 -34.77
C LYS A 25 13.02 -28.47 -35.57
N VAL A 26 14.16 -28.45 -36.23
CA VAL A 26 14.66 -29.51 -37.11
C VAL A 26 16.17 -29.62 -36.92
N CYS A 27 16.69 -30.83 -36.87
CA CYS A 27 18.13 -31.08 -36.84
C CYS A 27 18.73 -30.65 -38.19
N PRO A 28 19.70 -29.71 -38.23
CA PRO A 28 20.34 -29.29 -39.46
C PRO A 28 21.25 -30.37 -40.07
N ALA A 29 21.62 -31.39 -39.30
CA ALA A 29 22.52 -32.44 -39.76
C ALA A 29 21.81 -33.62 -40.43
N CYS A 30 20.58 -33.96 -40.02
CA CYS A 30 19.84 -35.10 -40.58
C CYS A 30 18.38 -34.81 -40.95
N GLY A 31 17.86 -33.62 -40.64
CA GLY A 31 16.48 -33.26 -40.95
C GLY A 31 15.41 -33.77 -39.96
N TYR A 32 15.81 -34.43 -38.86
CA TYR A 32 14.87 -34.90 -37.84
C TYR A 32 14.10 -33.75 -37.16
N LYS A 33 12.77 -33.82 -37.08
CA LYS A 33 11.93 -32.79 -36.44
C LYS A 33 12.04 -32.87 -34.92
N LEU A 34 12.76 -31.91 -34.33
CA LEU A 34 12.94 -31.77 -32.90
C LEU A 34 11.69 -31.15 -32.28
N ASN A 35 11.06 -31.87 -31.35
CA ASN A 35 9.75 -31.48 -30.81
C ASN A 35 9.85 -30.30 -29.82
N THR A 36 9.68 -29.09 -30.33
CA THR A 36 9.66 -27.83 -29.53
C THR A 36 8.43 -27.67 -28.63
N GLU A 37 7.45 -28.56 -28.69
CA GLU A 37 6.19 -28.45 -27.93
C GLU A 37 6.41 -28.60 -26.41
N MET A 38 7.45 -29.33 -26.00
CA MET A 38 7.81 -29.46 -24.58
C MET A 38 8.25 -28.13 -23.96
N VAL A 39 8.98 -27.30 -24.72
CA VAL A 39 9.46 -25.98 -24.26
C VAL A 39 8.30 -25.00 -24.12
N LYS A 40 7.37 -24.99 -25.09
CA LYS A 40 6.17 -24.13 -25.04
C LYS A 40 5.24 -24.51 -23.89
N LYS A 41 5.01 -25.81 -23.66
CA LYS A 41 4.16 -26.31 -22.57
C LYS A 41 4.74 -25.96 -21.20
N ARG A 42 6.06 -26.11 -21.03
CA ARG A 42 6.77 -25.73 -19.79
C ARG A 42 6.64 -24.23 -19.49
N ASN A 43 6.86 -23.35 -20.46
CA ASN A 43 6.71 -21.91 -20.27
C ASN A 43 5.28 -21.50 -19.94
N LYS A 44 4.27 -22.18 -20.50
CA LYS A 44 2.86 -21.92 -20.18
C LYS A 44 2.52 -22.30 -18.73
N VAL A 45 3.06 -23.40 -18.22
CA VAL A 45 2.88 -23.82 -16.82
C VAL A 45 3.59 -22.86 -15.87
N ILE A 46 4.83 -22.47 -16.19
CA ILE A 46 5.59 -21.50 -15.37
C ILE A 46 4.87 -20.15 -15.32
N LYS A 47 4.43 -19.61 -16.46
CA LYS A 47 3.68 -18.35 -16.50
C LYS A 47 2.39 -18.40 -15.68
N ARG A 48 1.67 -19.53 -15.73
CA ARG A 48 0.47 -19.74 -14.89
C ARG A 48 0.83 -19.80 -13.41
N SER A 49 1.87 -20.53 -13.03
CA SER A 49 2.31 -20.63 -11.64
C SER A 49 2.74 -19.28 -11.06
N ILE A 50 3.48 -18.47 -11.83
CA ILE A 50 3.86 -17.11 -11.42
C ILE A 50 2.60 -16.24 -11.26
N LEU A 51 1.65 -16.30 -12.20
CA LEU A 51 0.40 -15.56 -12.12
C LEU A 51 -0.40 -15.93 -10.85
N PHE A 52 -0.52 -17.23 -10.56
CA PHE A 52 -1.19 -17.71 -9.35
C PHE A 52 -0.49 -17.25 -8.07
N ALA A 53 0.84 -17.28 -8.03
CA ALA A 53 1.59 -16.81 -6.85
C ALA A 53 1.37 -15.31 -6.58
N LEU A 54 1.36 -14.48 -7.64
CA LEU A 54 1.06 -13.05 -7.51
C LEU A 54 -0.37 -12.81 -7.02
N ILE A 55 -1.35 -13.54 -7.56
CA ILE A 55 -2.74 -13.46 -7.11
C ILE A 55 -2.86 -13.86 -5.64
N MET A 56 -2.21 -14.95 -5.23
CA MET A 56 -2.22 -15.40 -3.83
C MET A 56 -1.56 -14.39 -2.88
N ALA A 57 -0.45 -13.78 -3.28
CA ALA A 57 0.21 -12.73 -2.50
C ALA A 57 -0.72 -11.52 -2.30
N VAL A 58 -1.50 -11.15 -3.32
CA VAL A 58 -2.49 -10.07 -3.23
C VAL A 58 -3.68 -10.48 -2.36
N VAL A 59 -4.22 -11.68 -2.55
CA VAL A 59 -5.38 -12.21 -1.81
C VAL A 59 -5.10 -12.38 -0.32
N VAL A 60 -3.87 -12.70 0.07
CA VAL A 60 -3.48 -12.86 1.48
C VAL A 60 -2.86 -11.57 2.03
N GLY A 61 -1.99 -10.93 1.27
CA GLY A 61 -1.25 -9.74 1.69
C GLY A 61 -2.14 -8.50 1.84
N LEU A 62 -3.07 -8.25 0.91
CA LEU A 62 -3.96 -7.08 1.01
C LEU A 62 -4.85 -7.13 2.26
N PRO A 63 -5.56 -8.23 2.57
CA PRO A 63 -6.35 -8.29 3.79
C PRO A 63 -5.51 -8.13 5.06
N ILE A 64 -4.33 -8.74 5.13
CA ILE A 64 -3.43 -8.58 6.28
C ILE A 64 -3.01 -7.11 6.43
N TYR A 65 -2.60 -6.47 5.33
CA TYR A 65 -2.22 -5.05 5.34
C TYR A 65 -3.37 -4.15 5.77
N ILE A 66 -4.58 -4.36 5.24
CA ILE A 66 -5.78 -3.60 5.62
C ILE A 66 -6.13 -3.83 7.09
N SER A 67 -6.05 -5.07 7.58
CA SER A 67 -6.30 -5.37 9.00
C SER A 67 -5.30 -4.67 9.91
N TYR A 68 -4.01 -4.72 9.57
CA TYR A 68 -2.95 -4.01 10.29
C TYR A 68 -3.21 -2.50 10.33
N GLU A 69 -3.58 -1.91 9.20
CA GLU A 69 -3.87 -0.49 9.14
C GLU A 69 -5.12 -0.11 9.93
N LYS A 70 -6.18 -0.93 9.89
CA LYS A 70 -7.39 -0.72 10.68
C LYS A 70 -7.12 -0.73 12.18
N GLU A 71 -6.34 -1.70 12.67
CA GLU A 71 -5.96 -1.80 14.07
C GLU A 71 -5.19 -0.55 14.53
N ARG A 72 -4.19 -0.13 13.73
CA ARG A 72 -3.41 1.09 13.97
C ARG A 72 -4.28 2.36 14.00
N GLN A 73 -5.28 2.46 13.13
CA GLN A 73 -6.22 3.58 13.07
C GLN A 73 -7.18 3.60 14.27
N GLU A 74 -7.52 2.43 14.81
CA GLU A 74 -8.42 2.28 15.95
C GLU A 74 -7.71 2.63 17.26
N GLU A 75 -6.47 2.19 17.46
CA GLU A 75 -5.66 2.60 18.62
C GLU A 75 -5.50 4.13 18.68
N ALA A 76 -5.20 4.75 17.54
CA ALA A 76 -5.13 6.21 17.42
C ALA A 76 -6.49 6.89 17.67
N ARG A 77 -7.61 6.23 17.33
CA ARG A 77 -8.96 6.75 17.63
C ARG A 77 -9.22 6.74 19.14
N ILE A 78 -8.97 5.61 19.79
CA ILE A 78 -9.26 5.41 21.22
C ILE A 78 -8.39 6.34 22.06
N SER A 79 -7.09 6.47 21.74
CA SER A 79 -6.20 7.39 22.45
C SER A 79 -6.66 8.84 22.32
N TRP A 80 -7.12 9.23 21.13
CA TRP A 80 -7.63 10.56 20.85
C TRP A 80 -8.96 10.85 21.56
N GLU A 81 -9.91 9.92 21.53
CA GLU A 81 -11.18 10.06 22.25
C GLU A 81 -10.95 10.24 23.75
N ARG A 82 -10.02 9.47 24.33
CA ARG A 82 -9.63 9.61 25.73
C ARG A 82 -9.00 10.97 26.02
N TYR A 83 -8.10 11.45 25.17
CA TYR A 83 -7.48 12.77 25.32
C TYR A 83 -8.52 13.90 25.26
N LEU A 84 -9.46 13.82 24.32
CA LEU A 84 -10.55 14.80 24.21
C LEU A 84 -11.51 14.78 25.39
N GLU A 85 -11.79 13.61 25.95
CA GLU A 85 -12.59 13.47 27.16
C GLU A 85 -11.89 14.12 28.36
N GLU A 86 -10.57 13.95 28.47
CA GLU A 86 -9.75 14.54 29.53
C GLU A 86 -9.66 16.07 29.43
N ILE A 87 -9.41 16.60 28.22
CA ILE A 87 -9.30 18.05 27.97
C ILE A 87 -10.66 18.74 28.06
N GLY A 88 -11.73 18.06 27.67
CA GLY A 88 -13.07 18.61 27.62
C GLY A 88 -13.26 19.63 26.48
N LYS A 89 -14.31 20.46 26.58
CA LYS A 89 -14.61 21.48 25.58
C LYS A 89 -13.74 22.72 25.84
N PRO A 90 -12.91 23.17 24.89
CA PRO A 90 -12.06 24.33 25.08
C PRO A 90 -12.91 25.59 25.28
N GLN A 91 -12.41 26.50 26.11
CA GLN A 91 -13.04 27.78 26.45
C GLN A 91 -12.34 28.98 25.81
N SER A 92 -11.24 28.76 25.09
CA SER A 92 -10.48 29.79 24.40
C SER A 92 -9.79 29.28 23.13
N TYR A 93 -9.42 30.18 22.22
CA TYR A 93 -8.57 29.82 21.07
C TYR A 93 -7.20 29.28 21.52
N LEU A 94 -6.66 29.78 22.62
CA LEU A 94 -5.40 29.30 23.18
C LEU A 94 -5.46 27.80 23.53
N GLU A 95 -6.54 27.36 24.19
CA GLU A 95 -6.76 25.93 24.47
C GLU A 95 -6.90 25.11 23.19
N VAL A 96 -7.57 25.65 22.16
CA VAL A 96 -7.63 24.98 20.85
C VAL A 96 -6.24 24.85 20.24
N HIS A 97 -5.41 25.90 20.28
CA HIS A 97 -4.03 25.83 19.80
C HIS A 97 -3.18 24.84 20.60
N TYR A 98 -3.36 24.75 21.92
CA TYR A 98 -2.70 23.71 22.72
C TYR A 98 -3.09 22.31 22.26
N VAL A 99 -4.36 22.07 21.95
CA VAL A 99 -4.84 20.81 21.38
C VAL A 99 -4.24 20.56 19.99
N LEU A 100 -4.21 21.57 19.11
CA LEU A 100 -3.67 21.47 17.76
C LEU A 100 -2.14 21.28 17.71
N ASN A 101 -1.42 21.74 18.74
CA ASN A 101 0.04 21.69 18.82
C ASN A 101 0.57 20.53 19.69
N GLY A 102 -0.24 20.02 20.63
CA GLY A 102 0.08 18.89 21.48
C GLY A 102 0.00 17.53 20.76
N THR A 103 -0.54 17.51 19.54
CA THR A 103 -0.50 16.32 18.68
C THR A 103 0.90 16.15 18.09
N ASP A 104 1.78 15.44 18.78
CA ASP A 104 3.10 15.06 18.26
C ASP A 104 2.94 14.09 17.05
N ARG A 105 2.88 14.69 15.86
CA ARG A 105 3.50 14.29 14.59
C ARG A 105 3.35 12.89 13.98
N CYS A 106 2.44 12.02 14.42
CA CYS A 106 2.25 10.74 13.70
C CYS A 106 0.93 10.60 12.93
N TRP A 107 -0.07 11.41 13.26
CA TRP A 107 -1.40 11.33 12.66
C TRP A 107 -2.08 12.69 12.79
N GLU A 108 -1.87 13.61 11.86
CA GLU A 108 -2.79 14.76 11.72
C GLU A 108 -3.95 14.27 10.83
N PRO A 109 -5.17 13.99 11.35
CA PRO A 109 -6.33 13.85 10.50
C PRO A 109 -6.46 15.08 9.60
N ILE A 110 -6.89 14.88 8.35
CA ILE A 110 -7.19 15.97 7.40
C ILE A 110 -8.07 17.05 8.05
N ASP A 111 -8.91 16.67 9.03
CA ASP A 111 -9.78 17.56 9.79
C ASP A 111 -9.05 18.60 10.65
N PHE A 112 -7.80 18.37 11.07
CA PHE A 112 -7.02 19.32 11.87
C PHE A 112 -6.54 20.50 11.04
N VAL A 113 -6.20 20.26 9.77
CA VAL A 113 -5.86 21.34 8.84
C VAL A 113 -7.07 22.24 8.65
N ALA A 114 -8.26 21.66 8.45
CA ALA A 114 -9.50 22.41 8.32
C ALA A 114 -9.89 23.17 9.61
N LEU A 115 -9.65 22.58 10.78
CA LEU A 115 -9.86 23.22 12.08
C LEU A 115 -8.88 24.37 12.30
N ARG A 116 -7.58 24.18 12.02
CA ARG A 116 -6.53 25.20 12.12
C ARG A 116 -6.85 26.39 11.21
N ILE A 117 -7.19 26.14 9.94
CA ILE A 117 -7.60 27.19 9.01
C ILE A 117 -8.80 27.98 9.55
N ARG A 118 -9.81 27.29 10.11
CA ARG A 118 -11.00 27.95 10.68
C ARG A 118 -10.67 28.79 11.91
N VAL A 119 -9.90 28.26 12.85
CA VAL A 119 -9.45 28.97 14.04
C VAL A 119 -8.70 30.24 13.64
N THR A 120 -7.71 30.11 12.76
CA THR A 120 -6.94 31.27 12.27
C THR A 120 -7.84 32.28 11.56
N SER A 121 -8.80 31.82 10.75
CA SER A 121 -9.76 32.72 10.09
C SER A 121 -10.64 33.47 11.11
N ASP A 122 -11.15 32.78 12.13
CA ASP A 122 -12.00 33.39 13.16
C ASP A 122 -11.21 34.40 14.00
N GLU A 123 -9.94 34.10 14.33
CA GLU A 123 -9.01 35.01 15.02
C GLU A 123 -8.72 36.27 14.19
N LEU A 124 -8.42 36.13 12.90
CA LEU A 124 -8.15 37.25 12.00
C LEU A 124 -9.36 38.18 11.84
N ASN A 125 -10.56 37.64 11.96
CA ASN A 125 -11.82 38.40 11.89
C ASN A 125 -12.32 38.86 13.26
N ASN A 126 -11.53 38.70 14.33
CA ASN A 126 -11.89 39.05 15.71
C ASN A 126 -13.22 38.43 16.19
N VAL A 127 -13.55 37.24 15.71
CA VAL A 127 -14.77 36.54 16.11
C VAL A 127 -14.67 36.11 17.57
N PRO A 128 -15.61 36.50 18.46
CA PRO A 128 -15.62 36.04 19.84
C PRO A 128 -15.63 34.51 19.89
N PHE A 129 -14.78 33.91 20.72
CA PHE A 129 -14.58 32.46 20.72
C PHE A 129 -15.89 31.67 20.91
N LYS A 130 -16.78 32.12 21.81
CA LYS A 130 -18.08 31.45 22.06
C LYS A 130 -19.07 31.53 20.89
N GLU A 131 -18.83 32.44 19.95
CA GLU A 131 -19.61 32.62 18.72
C GLU A 131 -18.95 31.92 17.51
N SER A 132 -17.69 31.48 17.67
CA SER A 132 -16.95 30.79 16.63
C SER A 132 -17.60 29.46 16.24
N LYS A 133 -17.48 29.09 14.97
CA LYS A 133 -17.92 27.77 14.49
C LYS A 133 -17.12 26.65 15.13
N THR A 134 -15.88 26.92 15.52
CA THR A 134 -15.03 26.01 16.28
C THR A 134 -15.66 25.64 17.63
N TYR A 135 -16.16 26.62 18.38
CA TYR A 135 -16.81 26.38 19.67
C TYR A 135 -18.18 25.71 19.53
N ILE A 136 -19.01 26.18 18.59
CA ILE A 136 -20.36 25.64 18.40
C ILE A 136 -20.29 24.18 17.96
N ASN A 137 -19.41 23.87 17.00
CA ASN A 137 -19.29 22.55 16.41
C ASN A 137 -18.13 21.74 17.01
N TRP A 138 -17.65 22.07 18.22
CA TRP A 138 -16.52 21.36 18.84
C TRP A 138 -16.73 19.84 18.86
N THR A 139 -17.95 19.40 19.17
CA THR A 139 -18.32 17.98 19.16
C THR A 139 -18.20 17.32 17.79
N ASP A 140 -18.36 18.08 16.71
CA ASP A 140 -18.21 17.55 15.35
C ASP A 140 -16.74 17.36 14.97
N TYR A 141 -15.83 18.16 15.53
CA TYR A 141 -14.39 17.95 15.38
C TYR A 141 -13.92 16.83 16.29
N ALA A 142 -14.51 16.72 17.48
CA ALA A 142 -14.21 15.67 18.45
C ALA A 142 -14.69 14.27 18.01
N ARG A 143 -15.80 14.17 17.28
CA ARG A 143 -16.51 12.90 17.03
C ARG A 143 -16.48 12.43 15.57
N ARG A 144 -15.93 13.18 14.60
CA ARG A 144 -15.95 12.76 13.19
C ARG A 144 -15.00 11.59 12.91
N LYS A 145 -15.54 10.38 13.01
CA LYS A 145 -15.19 9.20 12.19
C LYS A 145 -16.48 8.50 11.77
N LYS A 146 -16.94 8.74 10.55
CA LYS A 146 -17.67 7.76 9.74
C LYS A 146 -16.96 7.65 8.41
#